data_AF-A0A2V8PGP0-F1
#
_entry.id   AF-A0A2V8PGP0-F1
#
_cell.length_a   1.000
_cell.length_b   1.000
_cell.length_c   1.000
_cell.angle_alpha   90.00
_cell.angle_beta   90.00
_cell.angle_gamma   90.00
#
_symmetry.space_group_name_H-M   'P 1'
#
loop_
_entity.id
_entity.type
_entity.pdbx_description
1 polymer ?
#
loop_
_entity_poly.entity_id
_entity_poly.type
_entity_poly.pdbx_seq_one_letter_code
_entity_poly.pdbx_strand_id
1 'polypeptide(L)'
;MLESRNPTVRESATSFVHDPDASQRNSTLPDGRVSAVARRLFDCATINGARSIGALGGALEMGMPADFFTVDLDDPSIAGASKDDLLTSIVFTLSRAAVREVVIGGKPIVSEGQHLIQEEVVERFNQLQKKLWS
;
A
#
# COMPACT_ATOMS: atom_id res chain seq x y z
N MET A 1 35.19 20.64 55.29
CA MET A 1 36.14 20.66 54.16
C MET A 1 36.29 19.23 53.68
N LEU A 2 35.58 18.91 52.57
CA LEU A 2 35.87 17.91 51.52
C LEU A 2 35.94 16.42 51.93
N GLU A 3 34.94 15.57 51.67
CA GLU A 3 34.46 14.96 50.39
C GLU A 3 35.04 13.55 50.11
N SER A 4 34.19 12.71 49.50
CA SER A 4 34.43 11.39 48.88
C SER A 4 34.44 10.18 49.84
N ARG A 5 33.80 9.04 49.57
CA ARG A 5 33.11 8.52 48.38
C ARG A 5 32.22 7.35 48.85
N ASN A 6 30.96 7.35 48.43
CA ASN A 6 29.95 6.32 48.71
C ASN A 6 30.11 5.13 47.74
N PRO A 7 30.24 3.87 48.18
CA PRO A 7 30.34 2.73 47.28
C PRO A 7 28.95 2.15 46.94
N THR A 8 28.72 1.98 45.64
CA THR A 8 27.88 0.93 45.06
C THR A 8 26.37 1.01 45.32
N VAL A 9 25.67 1.71 44.42
CA VAL A 9 24.25 1.47 44.14
C VAL A 9 24.11 0.04 43.63
N ARG A 10 23.50 -0.84 44.42
CA ARG A 10 22.91 -2.10 43.95
C ARG A 10 21.51 -1.77 43.43
N GLU A 11 21.32 -1.84 42.12
CA GLU A 11 19.99 -1.79 41.51
C GLU A 11 19.19 -3.01 41.97
N SER A 12 18.12 -2.73 42.71
CA SER A 12 17.13 -3.72 43.12
C SER A 12 16.33 -4.20 41.92
N ALA A 13 16.38 -5.51 41.71
CA ALA A 13 15.51 -6.24 40.81
C ALA A 13 14.04 -5.89 41.07
N THR A 14 13.38 -5.34 40.06
CA THR A 14 11.92 -5.40 39.93
C THR A 14 11.60 -6.23 38.70
N SER A 15 10.85 -7.30 38.98
CA SER A 15 10.36 -8.33 38.08
C SER A 15 9.70 -7.75 36.82
N PHE A 16 10.26 -8.07 35.65
CA PHE A 16 9.56 -7.93 34.38
C PHE A 16 8.64 -9.14 34.19
N VAL A 17 7.35 -8.86 34.15
CA VAL A 17 6.28 -9.78 33.81
C VAL A 17 6.56 -10.35 32.41
N HIS A 18 6.46 -11.67 32.25
CA HIS A 18 6.52 -12.32 30.94
C HIS A 18 5.32 -11.85 30.12
N ASP A 19 5.57 -11.05 29.08
CA ASP A 19 4.59 -10.72 28.04
C ASP A 19 4.62 -11.83 26.98
N PRO A 20 3.55 -12.62 26.80
CA PRO A 20 3.51 -13.71 25.84
C PRO A 20 3.31 -13.26 24.39
N ASP A 21 3.14 -11.96 24.09
CA ASP A 21 2.86 -11.45 22.74
C ASP A 21 4.10 -10.86 22.02
N ALA A 22 5.29 -11.31 22.42
CA ALA A 22 6.55 -10.91 21.78
C ALA A 22 6.77 -11.50 20.37
N SER A 23 5.81 -12.29 19.85
CA SER A 23 5.89 -12.94 18.53
C SER A 23 5.51 -12.06 17.34
N GLN A 24 5.13 -10.78 17.53
CA GLN A 24 4.74 -9.87 16.44
C GLN A 24 5.71 -8.72 16.15
N ARG A 25 6.94 -8.78 16.65
CA ARG A 25 8.00 -7.89 16.16
C ARG A 25 8.64 -8.56 14.96
N ASN A 26 8.03 -8.39 13.78
CA ASN A 26 8.60 -8.81 12.50
C ASN A 26 9.96 -8.09 12.30
N SER A 27 11.01 -8.73 12.80
CA SER A 27 12.34 -8.75 12.23
C SER A 27 12.21 -9.24 10.79
N THR A 28 12.94 -8.73 9.83
CA THR A 28 14.33 -8.29 9.87
C THR A 28 14.46 -7.12 8.93
N LEU A 29 15.65 -6.47 8.88
CA LEU A 29 16.01 -5.61 7.75
C LEU A 29 17.35 -4.92 7.52
N PRO A 30 17.75 -4.85 6.22
CA PRO A 30 17.81 -3.57 5.48
C PRO A 30 16.79 -3.37 4.31
N ASP A 31 16.07 -4.42 3.84
CA ASP A 31 14.97 -4.43 2.80
C ASP A 31 13.47 -4.13 3.18
N GLY A 32 12.72 -4.94 3.89
CA GLY A 32 11.46 -4.71 4.64
C GLY A 32 11.15 -3.49 5.57
N ARG A 33 11.94 -2.42 5.52
CA ARG A 33 11.65 -1.04 5.92
C ARG A 33 11.04 -0.44 4.68
N VAL A 34 11.62 -0.73 3.51
CA VAL A 34 10.99 -0.53 2.21
C VAL A 34 9.72 -1.37 2.12
N SER A 35 9.69 -2.65 2.53
CA SER A 35 8.42 -3.42 2.58
C SER A 35 7.42 -2.81 3.59
N ALA A 36 7.86 -2.37 4.78
CA ALA A 36 6.98 -1.70 5.74
C ALA A 36 6.43 -0.36 5.21
N VAL A 37 7.25 0.42 4.50
CA VAL A 37 6.81 1.66 3.84
C VAL A 37 5.86 1.35 2.70
N ALA A 38 6.16 0.35 1.86
CA ALA A 38 5.26 -0.09 0.79
C ALA A 38 3.90 -0.50 1.35
N ARG A 39 3.89 -1.32 2.41
CA ARG A 39 2.67 -1.70 3.12
C ARG A 39 1.91 -0.48 3.63
N ARG A 40 2.60 0.45 4.29
CA ARG A 40 1.97 1.65 4.82
C ARG A 40 1.37 2.53 3.73
N LEU A 41 2.08 2.71 2.61
CA LEU A 41 1.58 3.46 1.45
C LEU A 41 0.38 2.77 0.80
N PHE A 42 0.43 1.44 0.67
CA PHE A 42 -0.68 0.67 0.12
C PHE A 42 -1.91 0.72 1.02
N ASP A 43 -1.73 0.65 2.35
CA ASP A 43 -2.82 0.84 3.33
C ASP A 43 -3.41 2.25 3.23
N CYS A 44 -2.58 3.28 3.01
CA CYS A 44 -3.03 4.64 2.76
C CYS A 44 -3.84 4.76 1.46
N ALA A 45 -3.42 4.09 0.39
CA ALA A 45 -4.10 4.08 -0.89
C ALA A 45 -5.40 3.24 -0.90
N THR A 46 -5.58 2.35 0.09
CA THR A 46 -6.72 1.42 0.15
C THR A 46 -7.56 1.63 1.42
N ILE A 47 -7.33 0.88 2.49
CA ILE A 47 -8.16 0.83 3.71
C ILE A 47 -8.28 2.21 4.37
N ASN A 48 -7.15 2.90 4.57
CA ASN A 48 -7.17 4.23 5.20
C ASN A 48 -7.67 5.30 4.24
N GLY A 49 -7.49 5.13 2.93
CA GLY A 49 -8.05 6.00 1.89
C GLY A 49 -9.58 5.95 1.91
N ALA A 50 -10.16 4.76 1.84
CA ALA A 50 -11.61 4.53 1.93
C ALA A 50 -12.17 5.12 3.24
N ARG A 51 -11.52 4.85 4.38
CA ARG A 51 -11.90 5.42 5.68
C ARG A 51 -11.90 6.94 5.67
N SER A 52 -10.90 7.57 5.05
CA SER A 52 -10.75 9.03 5.05
C SER A 52 -11.88 9.75 4.31
N ILE A 53 -12.48 9.11 3.31
CA ILE A 53 -13.62 9.65 2.56
C ILE A 53 -14.97 9.08 3.02
N GLY A 54 -15.00 8.29 4.09
CA GLY A 54 -16.23 7.64 4.59
C GLY A 54 -16.80 6.59 3.62
N ALA A 55 -15.99 6.04 2.72
CA ALA A 55 -16.41 5.01 1.78
C ALA A 55 -16.31 3.62 2.41
N LEU A 56 -17.25 2.74 2.04
CA LEU A 56 -17.15 1.31 2.28
C LEU A 56 -16.23 0.72 1.20
N GLY A 57 -15.00 0.35 1.55
CA GLY A 57 -14.05 -0.19 0.57
C GLY A 57 -12.63 -0.35 1.11
N GLY A 58 -11.70 -0.62 0.20
CA GLY A 58 -10.26 -0.74 0.50
C GLY A 58 -9.81 -2.11 1.02
N ALA A 59 -10.72 -3.07 1.19
CA ALA A 59 -10.41 -4.44 1.60
C ALA A 59 -11.19 -5.45 0.76
N LEU A 60 -10.57 -6.59 0.44
CA LEU A 60 -11.20 -7.70 -0.28
C LEU A 60 -11.71 -8.75 0.72
N GLU A 61 -12.89 -8.47 1.26
CA GLU A 61 -13.53 -9.27 2.29
C GLU A 61 -15.03 -9.45 1.98
N MET A 62 -15.63 -10.52 2.52
CA MET A 62 -17.06 -10.77 2.36
C MET A 62 -17.87 -9.60 2.93
N GLY A 63 -18.85 -9.13 2.15
CA GLY A 63 -19.71 -8.00 2.53
C GLY A 63 -19.17 -6.62 2.15
N MET A 64 -17.93 -6.53 1.63
CA MET A 64 -17.36 -5.30 1.07
C MET A 64 -17.66 -5.20 -0.43
N PRO A 65 -17.70 -3.99 -1.02
CA PRO A 65 -17.73 -3.81 -2.46
C PRO A 65 -16.53 -4.50 -3.12
N ALA A 66 -16.79 -5.16 -4.25
CA ALA A 66 -15.74 -5.79 -5.04
C ALA A 66 -14.97 -4.73 -5.85
N ASP A 67 -14.08 -4.02 -5.15
CA ASP A 67 -13.20 -2.98 -5.67
C ASP A 67 -11.76 -3.51 -5.73
N PHE A 68 -11.26 -3.82 -6.91
CA PHE A 68 -9.90 -4.33 -7.10
C PHE A 68 -9.35 -4.01 -8.48
N PHE A 69 -8.05 -4.23 -8.64
CA PHE A 69 -7.39 -4.25 -9.93
C PHE A 69 -6.47 -5.47 -10.03
N THR A 70 -6.11 -5.85 -11.25
CA THR A 70 -5.14 -6.90 -11.52
C THR A 70 -3.87 -6.31 -12.15
N VAL A 71 -2.76 -7.01 -11.98
CA VAL A 71 -1.47 -6.64 -12.57
C VAL A 71 -0.93 -7.79 -13.42
N ASP A 72 -0.34 -7.44 -14.54
CA ASP A 72 0.45 -8.36 -15.37
C ASP A 72 1.82 -8.55 -14.73
N LEU A 73 2.09 -9.77 -14.26
CA LEU A 73 3.34 -10.11 -13.58
C LEU A 73 4.52 -10.28 -14.54
N ASP A 74 4.26 -10.32 -15.85
CA ASP A 74 5.30 -10.40 -16.88
C ASP A 74 5.66 -9.00 -17.44
N ASP A 75 4.99 -7.93 -16.99
CA ASP A 75 5.35 -6.56 -17.37
C ASP A 75 6.77 -6.22 -16.87
N PRO A 76 7.66 -5.66 -17.72
CA PRO A 76 9.05 -5.39 -17.37
C PRO A 76 9.25 -4.53 -16.10
N SER A 77 8.24 -3.78 -15.67
CA SER A 77 8.31 -2.97 -14.45
C SER A 77 8.28 -3.77 -13.14
N ILE A 78 7.78 -5.01 -13.18
CA ILE A 78 7.67 -5.89 -12.01
C ILE A 78 8.04 -7.36 -12.29
N ALA A 79 8.41 -7.70 -13.52
CA ALA A 79 8.80 -9.04 -13.92
C ALA A 79 9.91 -9.60 -13.01
N GLY A 80 9.69 -10.82 -12.52
CA GLY A 80 10.61 -11.52 -11.60
C GLY A 80 10.47 -11.12 -10.12
N ALA A 81 9.52 -10.26 -9.75
CA ALA A 81 9.23 -9.96 -8.35
C ALA A 81 8.85 -11.22 -7.58
N SER A 82 9.49 -11.44 -6.43
CA SER A 82 9.12 -12.51 -5.51
C SER A 82 7.77 -12.20 -4.83
N LYS A 83 7.13 -13.19 -4.20
CA LYS A 83 5.92 -12.94 -3.41
C LYS A 83 6.16 -11.94 -2.26
N ASP A 84 7.36 -11.97 -1.68
CA ASP A 84 7.72 -11.12 -0.54
C ASP A 84 8.00 -9.66 -0.98
N ASP A 85 8.44 -9.48 -2.23
CA ASP A 85 8.77 -8.18 -2.81
C ASP A 85 7.66 -7.59 -3.68
N LEU A 86 6.68 -8.40 -4.11
CA LEU A 86 5.65 -7.99 -5.07
C LEU A 86 4.92 -6.71 -4.65
N LEU A 87 4.58 -6.57 -3.36
CA LEU A 87 3.94 -5.35 -2.88
C LEU A 87 4.87 -4.13 -2.99
N THR A 88 6.15 -4.30 -2.71
CA THR A 88 7.17 -3.26 -2.88
C THR A 88 7.28 -2.85 -4.35
N SER A 89 7.36 -3.82 -5.25
CA SER A 89 7.39 -3.58 -6.70
C SER A 89 6.10 -2.90 -7.19
N ILE A 90 4.93 -3.34 -6.71
CA ILE A 90 3.64 -2.70 -7.02
C ILE A 90 3.63 -1.22 -6.63
N VAL A 91 4.13 -0.89 -5.43
CA VAL A 91 4.07 0.48 -4.90
C VAL A 91 5.10 1.40 -5.56
N PHE A 92 6.30 0.90 -5.87
CA PHE A 92 7.41 1.77 -6.26
C PHE A 92 7.81 1.68 -7.74
N THR A 93 7.54 0.57 -8.44
CA THR A 93 8.06 0.37 -9.80
C THR A 93 6.99 0.09 -10.84
N LEU A 94 5.79 -0.36 -10.44
CA LEU A 94 4.71 -0.74 -11.35
C LEU A 94 4.39 0.34 -12.39
N SER A 95 4.48 -0.06 -13.66
CA SER A 95 4.02 0.73 -14.79
C SER A 95 2.49 0.77 -14.83
N ARG A 96 1.92 1.90 -15.28
CA ARG A 96 0.49 1.98 -15.61
C ARG A 96 0.06 0.88 -16.58
N ALA A 97 0.92 0.51 -17.54
CA ALA A 97 0.61 -0.50 -18.56
C ALA A 97 0.42 -1.91 -17.98
N ALA A 98 0.99 -2.18 -16.80
CA ALA A 98 0.86 -3.46 -16.12
C ALA A 98 -0.54 -3.66 -15.50
N VAL A 99 -1.32 -2.60 -15.28
CA VAL A 99 -2.69 -2.73 -14.76
C VAL A 99 -3.62 -3.24 -15.88
N ARG A 100 -4.22 -4.42 -15.69
CA ARG A 100 -5.06 -5.08 -16.72
C ARG A 100 -6.55 -4.86 -16.51
N GLU A 101 -7.05 -5.27 -15.35
CA GLU A 101 -8.46 -5.12 -14.99
C GLU A 101 -8.60 -4.11 -13.86
N VAL A 102 -9.67 -3.32 -13.89
CA VAL A 102 -10.14 -2.53 -12.74
C VAL A 102 -11.63 -2.78 -12.60
N VAL A 103 -12.03 -3.28 -11.44
CA VAL A 103 -13.41 -3.60 -11.09
C VAL A 103 -13.81 -2.74 -9.90
N ILE A 104 -14.98 -2.10 -9.98
CA ILE A 104 -15.55 -1.27 -8.92
C ILE A 104 -17.00 -1.71 -8.67
N GLY A 105 -17.32 -2.08 -7.43
CA GLY A 105 -18.63 -2.60 -7.03
C GLY A 105 -19.02 -3.86 -7.81
N GLY A 106 -18.03 -4.66 -8.22
CA GLY A 106 -18.23 -5.84 -9.07
C GLY A 106 -18.49 -5.54 -10.55
N LYS A 107 -18.35 -4.28 -10.98
CA LYS A 107 -18.51 -3.89 -12.38
C LYS A 107 -17.15 -3.61 -13.02
N PRO A 108 -16.84 -4.16 -14.21
CA PRO A 108 -15.61 -3.83 -14.91
C PRO A 108 -15.63 -2.37 -15.36
N ILE A 109 -14.52 -1.67 -15.14
CA ILE A 109 -14.29 -0.26 -15.51
C ILE A 109 -13.13 -0.15 -16.51
N VAL A 110 -12.08 -0.95 -16.29
CA VAL A 110 -10.96 -1.15 -17.19
C VAL A 110 -10.89 -2.64 -17.51
N SER A 111 -10.69 -2.97 -18.78
CA SER A 111 -10.42 -4.33 -19.23
C SER A 111 -9.29 -4.34 -20.24
N GLU A 112 -8.38 -5.31 -20.13
CA GLU A 112 -7.17 -5.42 -20.95
C GLU A 112 -6.35 -4.11 -21.00
N GLY A 113 -6.33 -3.37 -19.90
CA GLY A 113 -5.60 -2.09 -19.75
C GLY A 113 -6.27 -0.88 -20.40
N GLN A 114 -7.50 -1.01 -20.92
CA GLN A 114 -8.26 0.10 -21.52
C GLN A 114 -9.55 0.38 -20.75
N HIS A 115 -9.79 1.66 -20.47
CA HIS A 115 -11.05 2.08 -19.84
C HIS A 115 -12.21 1.91 -20.83
N LEU A 116 -13.34 1.34 -20.39
CA LEU A 116 -14.43 0.92 -21.29
C LEU A 116 -15.05 2.04 -22.14
N ILE A 117 -14.98 3.28 -21.66
CA ILE A 117 -15.47 4.48 -22.38
C ILE A 117 -14.36 5.47 -22.73
N GLN A 118 -13.10 5.02 -22.80
CA GLN A 118 -11.94 5.91 -22.98
C GLN A 118 -12.07 6.81 -24.21
N GLU A 119 -12.48 6.27 -25.35
CA GLU A 119 -12.59 7.00 -26.61
C GLU A 119 -13.57 8.17 -26.51
N GLU A 120 -14.77 7.94 -25.96
CA GLU A 120 -15.77 9.00 -25.78
C GLU A 120 -15.24 10.12 -24.87
N VAL A 121 -14.64 9.75 -23.74
CA VAL A 121 -14.10 10.72 -22.77
C VAL A 121 -12.99 11.56 -23.41
N VAL A 122 -12.06 10.93 -24.13
CA VAL A 122 -10.94 11.61 -24.79
C VAL A 122 -11.44 12.56 -25.87
N GLU A 123 -12.39 12.13 -26.71
CA GLU A 123 -12.94 12.97 -27.77
C GLU A 123 -13.65 14.21 -27.21
N ARG A 124 -14.52 14.02 -26.21
CA ARG A 124 -15.23 15.13 -25.56
C ARG A 124 -14.27 16.10 -24.87
N PHE A 125 -13.23 15.58 -24.22
CA PHE A 125 -12.20 16.40 -23.61
C PHE A 125 -11.42 17.22 -24.65
N ASN A 126 -11.02 16.61 -25.77
CA ASN A 126 -10.32 17.30 -26.86
C ASN A 126 -11.17 18.41 -27.49
N GLN A 127 -12.47 18.17 -27.69
CA GLN A 127 -13.41 19.19 -28.18
C GLN A 127 -13.51 20.37 -27.22
N LEU A 128 -13.61 20.11 -25.91
CA LEU A 128 -13.64 21.14 -24.88
C LEU A 128 -12.35 21.97 -24.87
N GLN A 129 -11.18 21.31 -24.93
CA GLN A 129 -9.88 21.98 -25.00
C GLN A 129 -9.80 22.92 -26.23
N LYS A 130 -10.18 22.45 -27.41
CA LYS A 130 -10.20 23.29 -28.63
C LYS A 130 -11.09 24.53 -28.46
N LYS A 131 -12.23 24.40 -27.78
CA LYS A 131 -13.16 25.52 -27.52
C LYS A 131 -12.61 26.53 -26.51
N LEU A 132 -11.88 26.07 -25.50
CA LEU A 132 -11.32 26.94 -24.44
C LEU A 132 -10.09 27.74 -24.92
N TRP A 133 -9.39 27.23 -25.93
CA TRP A 133 -8.19 27.84 -26.50
C TRP A 133 -8.38 28.41 -27.92
N SER A 134 -9.62 28.56 -28.38
CA SER A 134 -9.97 29.33 -29.59
C SER A 134 -10.39 30.74 -29.23
#